data_AF-F0R879-F1
#
_entry.id   AF-F0R879-F1
#
_cell.length_a   1.000
_cell.length_b   1.000
_cell.length_c   1.000
_cell.angle_alpha   90.00
_cell.angle_beta   90.00
_cell.angle_gamma   90.00
#
_symmetry.space_group_name_H-M   'P 1'
#
loop_
_entity.id
_entity.type
_entity.pdbx_description
1 polymer ?
#
loop_
_entity_poly.entity_id
_entity_poly.type
_entity_poly.pdbx_seq_one_letter_code
_entity_poly.pdbx_strand_id
1 'polypeptide(L)'
;MNTFNDIQLKQQIWAKQKGLTRETQFAGTEHETYLLANPHQNLFMPLSETNANLFGQKELKEMKELCSTSAICLNLFQYWQGKDIYLLLNALRLPSKKSSNYSMEDENPSTCPIKLKEKFQFDERKRIYPHPVTVDVFIHAGFDFIIETQFAAPYKSPHSNLAKWYIDQPSFWKELPHLFELAKEISSSNQRFYYLDVARLITEIIALKKTYEESDRYSNETIRRRFCLIYLWYDVLGEDGIKHKNEIEEFAKIAEKDFINFRQISIQKLITKLAKDFYKGNEAYCDYLIERYL
;
A
#
# COMPACT_ATOMS: atom_id res chain seq x y z
N MET A 1 -13.03 -20.28 -13.29
CA MET A 1 -12.24 -19.16 -13.84
C MET A 1 -11.31 -18.71 -12.72
N ASN A 2 -10.00 -18.56 -12.97
CA ASN A 2 -9.07 -18.08 -11.94
C ASN A 2 -9.39 -16.60 -11.66
N THR A 3 -9.55 -16.20 -10.40
CA THR A 3 -9.87 -14.82 -9.96
C THR A 3 -8.94 -13.77 -10.57
N PHE A 4 -7.66 -14.10 -10.78
CA PHE A 4 -6.73 -13.21 -11.47
C PHE A 4 -7.16 -12.91 -12.93
N ASN A 5 -7.66 -13.91 -13.64
CA ASN A 5 -8.12 -13.76 -15.03
C ASN A 5 -9.33 -12.82 -15.11
N ASP A 6 -10.19 -12.78 -14.09
CA ASP A 6 -11.35 -11.90 -14.05
C ASP A 6 -10.92 -10.43 -13.87
N ILE A 7 -9.96 -10.17 -12.97
CA ILE A 7 -9.33 -8.84 -12.83
C ILE A 7 -8.70 -8.43 -14.16
N GLN A 8 -7.94 -9.34 -14.77
CA GLN A 8 -7.23 -9.09 -16.02
C GLN A 8 -8.20 -8.77 -17.16
N LEU A 9 -9.30 -9.53 -17.28
CA LEU A 9 -10.33 -9.29 -18.29
C LEU A 9 -10.97 -7.91 -18.13
N LYS A 10 -11.30 -7.49 -16.90
CA LYS A 10 -11.81 -6.13 -16.63
C LYS A 10 -10.83 -5.06 -17.12
N GLN A 11 -9.54 -5.18 -16.77
CA GLN A 11 -8.53 -4.21 -17.18
C GLN A 11 -8.30 -4.22 -18.71
N GLN A 12 -8.43 -5.38 -19.35
CA GLN A 12 -8.37 -5.49 -20.81
C GLN A 12 -9.54 -4.79 -21.50
N ILE A 13 -10.77 -4.95 -20.97
CA ILE A 13 -11.96 -4.27 -21.48
C ILE A 13 -11.81 -2.76 -21.37
N TRP A 14 -11.37 -2.27 -20.21
CA TRP A 14 -11.07 -0.84 -19.99
C TRP A 14 -10.06 -0.32 -21.03
N ALA A 15 -8.93 -1.01 -21.21
CA ALA A 15 -7.91 -0.59 -22.18
C ALA A 15 -8.45 -0.56 -23.62
N LYS A 16 -9.29 -1.54 -24.00
CA LYS A 16 -9.95 -1.58 -25.31
C LYS A 16 -10.91 -0.40 -25.49
N GLN A 17 -11.72 -0.07 -24.48
CA GLN A 17 -12.64 1.08 -24.53
C GLN A 17 -11.90 2.41 -24.66
N LYS A 18 -10.72 2.53 -24.05
CA LYS A 18 -9.83 3.71 -24.19
C LYS A 18 -9.00 3.71 -25.48
N GLY A 19 -9.16 2.72 -26.36
CA GLY A 19 -8.40 2.63 -27.62
C GLY A 19 -6.91 2.42 -27.42
N LEU A 20 -6.49 1.83 -26.29
CA LEU A 20 -5.09 1.65 -25.95
C LEU A 20 -4.52 0.37 -26.59
N THR A 21 -3.39 0.50 -27.27
CA THR A 21 -2.62 -0.63 -27.78
C THR A 21 -1.99 -1.39 -26.63
N ARG A 22 -2.05 -2.73 -26.71
CA ARG A 22 -1.51 -3.64 -25.69
C ARG A 22 -0.49 -4.56 -26.32
N GLU A 23 0.60 -4.80 -25.61
CA GLU A 23 1.57 -5.84 -25.93
C GLU A 23 1.40 -6.99 -24.94
N THR A 24 1.48 -8.22 -25.44
CA THR A 24 1.45 -9.41 -24.58
C THR A 24 2.87 -9.88 -24.36
N GLN A 25 3.26 -10.02 -23.10
CA GLN A 25 4.52 -10.64 -22.71
C GLN A 25 4.24 -11.99 -22.04
N PHE A 26 4.84 -13.05 -22.58
CA PHE A 26 4.86 -14.37 -21.94
C PHE A 26 6.17 -14.50 -21.16
N ALA A 27 6.10 -14.44 -19.83
CA ALA A 27 7.27 -14.48 -18.95
C ALA A 27 7.62 -15.90 -18.44
N GLY A 28 7.02 -16.95 -19.02
CA GLY A 28 7.17 -18.32 -18.52
C GLY A 28 6.38 -18.61 -17.24
N THR A 29 5.52 -17.69 -16.82
CA THR A 29 4.52 -17.87 -15.75
C THR A 29 3.24 -18.50 -16.30
N GLU A 30 2.41 -19.10 -15.44
CA GLU A 30 1.08 -19.64 -15.83
C GLU A 30 0.11 -18.58 -16.37
N HIS A 31 0.46 -17.28 -16.24
CA HIS A 31 -0.37 -16.15 -16.65
C HIS A 31 0.33 -15.27 -17.69
N GLU A 32 -0.41 -14.89 -18.73
CA GLU A 32 -0.03 -13.85 -19.67
C GLU A 32 0.01 -12.48 -18.98
N THR A 33 0.98 -11.64 -19.33
CA THR A 33 1.03 -10.26 -18.84
C THR A 33 0.76 -9.30 -19.99
N TYR A 34 -0.19 -8.39 -19.77
CA TYR A 34 -0.58 -7.38 -20.76
C TYR A 34 0.00 -6.04 -20.36
N LEU A 35 0.78 -5.46 -21.26
CA LEU A 35 1.51 -4.22 -21.08
C LEU A 35 0.92 -3.13 -21.98
N LEU A 36 0.86 -1.91 -21.46
CA LEU A 36 0.68 -0.71 -22.27
C LEU A 36 2.03 -0.24 -22.81
N ALA A 37 2.01 0.54 -23.90
CA ALA A 37 3.25 1.02 -24.53
C ALA A 37 4.08 1.89 -23.55
N ASN A 38 3.40 2.69 -22.74
CA ASN A 38 4.00 3.66 -21.81
C ASN A 38 3.27 3.67 -20.45
N PRO A 39 3.98 3.77 -19.30
CA PRO A 39 3.36 3.91 -17.98
C PRO A 39 2.31 5.03 -17.90
N HIS A 40 2.50 6.14 -18.61
CA HIS A 40 1.55 7.26 -18.61
C HIS A 40 0.15 6.88 -19.12
N GLN A 41 0.04 5.90 -20.03
CA GLN A 41 -1.26 5.38 -20.47
C GLN A 41 -1.96 4.60 -19.35
N ASN A 42 -1.19 4.15 -18.37
CA ASN A 42 -1.65 3.42 -17.20
C ASN A 42 -1.90 4.33 -15.99
N LEU A 43 -1.87 5.66 -16.15
CA LEU A 43 -2.05 6.59 -15.05
C LEU A 43 -3.16 7.62 -15.35
N PHE A 44 -3.83 8.11 -14.31
CA PHE A 44 -4.80 9.20 -14.43
C PHE A 44 -4.10 10.51 -14.80
N MET A 45 -3.01 10.80 -14.08
CA MET A 45 -2.12 11.93 -14.34
C MET A 45 -0.73 11.40 -14.67
N PRO A 46 0.04 12.09 -15.53
CA PRO A 46 1.45 11.78 -15.72
C PRO A 46 2.20 11.73 -14.39
N LEU A 47 3.24 10.90 -14.29
CA LEU A 47 4.17 10.94 -13.16
C LEU A 47 4.74 12.36 -13.03
N SER A 48 4.61 12.95 -11.83
CA SER A 48 5.32 14.19 -11.53
C SER A 48 6.83 13.93 -11.56
N GLU A 49 7.65 14.95 -11.84
CA GLU A 49 9.10 14.81 -11.80
C GLU A 49 9.59 14.29 -10.44
N THR A 50 9.00 14.81 -9.36
CA THR A 50 9.29 14.37 -7.98
C THR A 50 9.00 12.88 -7.79
N ASN A 51 7.84 12.39 -8.25
CA ASN A 51 7.49 10.99 -8.08
C ASN A 51 8.24 10.07 -9.05
N ALA A 52 8.54 10.53 -10.27
CA ALA A 52 9.31 9.75 -11.25
C ALA A 52 10.68 9.32 -10.68
N ASN A 53 11.32 10.19 -9.89
CA ASN A 53 12.61 9.89 -9.24
C ASN A 53 12.52 8.82 -8.14
N LEU A 54 11.32 8.47 -7.67
CA LEU A 54 11.12 7.42 -6.66
C LEU A 54 11.16 6.01 -7.25
N PHE A 55 10.93 5.89 -8.57
CA PHE A 55 10.78 4.60 -9.23
C PHE A 55 11.99 4.28 -10.11
N GLY A 56 12.60 3.13 -9.89
CA GLY A 56 13.64 2.59 -10.76
C GLY A 56 13.09 2.06 -12.08
N GLN A 57 13.99 1.71 -13.01
CA GLN A 57 13.62 1.18 -14.33
C GLN A 57 12.70 -0.06 -14.25
N LYS A 58 12.92 -0.92 -13.26
CA LYS A 58 12.09 -2.11 -13.03
C LYS A 58 10.65 -1.74 -12.68
N GLU A 59 10.46 -0.83 -11.73
CA GLU A 59 9.13 -0.38 -11.29
C GLU A 59 8.40 0.37 -12.39
N LEU A 60 9.11 1.17 -13.18
CA LEU A 60 8.54 1.82 -14.37
C LEU A 60 8.08 0.79 -15.42
N LYS A 61 8.79 -0.33 -15.57
CA LYS A 61 8.35 -1.44 -16.42
C LYS A 61 7.11 -2.12 -15.85
N GLU A 62 7.08 -2.40 -14.55
CA GLU A 62 5.92 -2.97 -13.85
C GLU A 62 4.69 -2.05 -13.92
N MET A 63 4.87 -0.73 -13.96
CA MET A 63 3.77 0.22 -14.17
C MET A 63 3.12 0.14 -15.55
N LYS A 64 3.77 -0.48 -16.55
CA LYS A 64 3.13 -0.75 -17.84
C LYS A 64 2.10 -1.87 -17.76
N GLU A 65 2.18 -2.75 -16.76
CA GLU A 65 1.24 -3.86 -16.61
C GLU A 65 -0.17 -3.33 -16.33
N LEU A 66 -1.16 -3.84 -17.07
CA LEU A 66 -2.56 -3.45 -16.87
C LEU A 66 -3.02 -3.68 -15.42
N CYS A 67 -2.53 -4.75 -14.79
CA CYS A 67 -2.85 -5.14 -13.41
C CYS A 67 -1.80 -4.67 -12.39
N SER A 68 -1.08 -3.58 -12.67
CA SER A 68 0.00 -3.06 -11.83
C SER A 68 -0.50 -2.47 -10.50
N THR A 69 0.02 -2.99 -9.39
CA THR A 69 -0.17 -2.42 -8.05
C THR A 69 0.43 -1.01 -7.94
N SER A 70 1.60 -0.77 -8.54
CA SER A 70 2.24 0.55 -8.55
C SER A 70 1.42 1.60 -9.29
N ALA A 71 0.81 1.22 -10.43
CA ALA A 71 -0.03 2.14 -11.18
C ALA A 71 -1.30 2.54 -10.42
N ILE A 72 -1.99 1.59 -9.77
CA ILE A 72 -3.17 1.93 -8.97
C ILE A 72 -2.83 2.75 -7.74
N CYS A 73 -1.69 2.48 -7.08
CA CYS A 73 -1.22 3.30 -5.96
C CYS A 73 -1.06 4.77 -6.40
N LEU A 74 -0.37 5.00 -7.53
CA LEU A 74 -0.24 6.35 -8.08
C LEU A 74 -1.59 6.97 -8.45
N ASN A 75 -2.49 6.20 -9.07
CA ASN A 75 -3.82 6.68 -9.41
C ASN A 75 -4.65 7.04 -8.17
N LEU A 76 -4.48 6.33 -7.06
CA LEU A 76 -5.23 6.63 -5.83
C LEU A 76 -4.63 7.79 -5.03
N PHE A 77 -3.32 8.03 -5.10
CA PHE A 77 -2.65 8.92 -4.16
C PHE A 77 -1.93 10.13 -4.77
N GLN A 78 -1.38 10.03 -5.99
CA GLN A 78 -0.67 11.16 -6.62
C GLN A 78 -1.62 12.35 -6.84
N TYR A 79 -2.87 12.09 -7.22
CA TYR A 79 -3.88 13.13 -7.43
C TYR A 79 -4.10 14.04 -6.22
N TRP A 80 -3.92 13.51 -5.01
CA TRP A 80 -4.15 14.21 -3.75
C TRP A 80 -2.92 14.97 -3.23
N GLN A 81 -1.76 14.83 -3.89
CA GLN A 81 -0.58 15.60 -3.52
C GLN A 81 -0.82 17.10 -3.79
N GLY A 82 -0.68 17.92 -2.76
CA GLY A 82 -0.97 19.36 -2.81
C GLY A 82 -2.46 19.75 -2.70
N LYS A 83 -3.36 18.79 -2.41
CA LYS A 83 -4.79 19.04 -2.17
C LYS A 83 -5.14 18.93 -0.68
N ASP A 84 -6.39 19.28 -0.35
CA ASP A 84 -6.97 19.03 0.98
C ASP A 84 -6.99 17.51 1.27
N ILE A 85 -6.09 17.08 2.17
CA ILE A 85 -5.90 15.69 2.57
C ILE A 85 -7.07 15.13 3.38
N TYR A 86 -7.89 15.99 4.00
CA TYR A 86 -8.97 15.54 4.88
C TYR A 86 -10.05 14.77 4.15
N LEU A 87 -10.27 15.08 2.86
CA LEU A 87 -11.22 14.35 2.02
C LEU A 87 -10.76 12.89 1.81
N LEU A 88 -9.47 12.71 1.50
CA LEU A 88 -8.86 11.39 1.35
C LEU A 88 -8.86 10.62 2.67
N LEU A 89 -8.47 11.26 3.79
CA LEU A 89 -8.48 10.60 5.11
C LEU A 89 -9.90 10.15 5.51
N ASN A 90 -10.92 10.96 5.25
CA ASN A 90 -12.32 10.57 5.46
C ASN A 90 -12.71 9.38 4.58
N ALA A 91 -12.30 9.40 3.31
CA ALA A 91 -12.56 8.30 2.38
C ALA A 91 -11.90 6.98 2.83
N LEU A 92 -10.70 7.06 3.41
CA LEU A 92 -9.96 5.95 4.04
C LEU A 92 -10.50 5.57 5.43
N ARG A 93 -11.51 6.26 5.97
CA ARG A 93 -12.05 6.08 7.33
C ARG A 93 -11.01 6.29 8.43
N LEU A 94 -10.11 7.24 8.21
CA LEU A 94 -9.06 7.63 9.14
C LEU A 94 -9.46 8.87 9.93
N PRO A 95 -9.01 8.99 11.20
CA PRO A 95 -9.29 10.17 11.98
C PRO A 95 -8.65 11.39 11.31
N SER A 96 -9.43 12.45 11.22
CA SER A 96 -9.07 13.70 10.59
C SER A 96 -9.38 14.79 11.61
N LYS A 97 -8.34 15.38 12.21
CA LYS A 97 -8.52 16.61 12.99
C LYS A 97 -8.28 17.76 12.03
N LYS A 98 -9.32 18.49 11.63
CA LYS A 98 -9.13 19.85 11.12
C LYS A 98 -8.44 20.63 12.24
N SER A 99 -7.14 20.82 12.14
CA SER A 99 -6.48 21.76 13.03
C SER A 99 -7.06 23.11 12.66
N SER A 100 -7.81 23.73 13.57
CA SER A 100 -8.23 25.13 13.47
C SER A 100 -7.04 26.10 13.39
N ASN A 101 -5.79 25.59 13.48
CA ASN A 101 -4.56 26.37 13.56
C ASN A 101 -3.63 26.16 12.36
N TYR A 102 -4.02 25.38 11.33
CA TYR A 102 -3.37 25.51 10.03
C TYR A 102 -3.98 26.70 9.31
N SER A 103 -3.56 27.89 9.71
CA SER A 103 -3.76 29.11 8.95
C SER A 103 -3.22 28.87 7.54
N MET A 104 -4.00 29.19 6.52
CA MET A 104 -3.57 29.22 5.11
C MET A 104 -2.46 30.28 4.83
N GLU A 105 -1.89 30.87 5.88
CA GLU A 105 -0.96 32.02 5.83
C GLU A 105 0.50 31.63 6.11
N ASP A 106 0.82 30.35 6.37
CA ASP A 106 2.22 29.92 6.33
C ASP A 106 2.68 29.84 4.86
N GLU A 107 3.38 30.89 4.41
CA GLU A 107 3.98 31.09 3.07
C GLU A 107 5.07 30.06 2.69
N ASN A 108 5.03 28.87 3.26
CA ASN A 108 5.82 27.72 2.84
C ASN A 108 4.91 26.49 2.70
N PRO A 109 4.32 26.22 1.52
CA PRO A 109 3.60 24.97 1.23
C PRO A 109 4.55 23.76 1.13
N SER A 110 5.60 23.74 1.95
CA SER A 110 6.65 22.74 1.95
C SER A 110 6.32 21.67 2.99
N THR A 111 5.40 20.78 2.62
CA THR A 111 5.59 19.32 2.66
C THR A 111 4.25 18.68 2.35
N CYS A 112 4.17 18.09 1.15
CA CYS A 112 3.02 17.29 0.78
C CYS A 112 2.77 16.23 1.87
N PRO A 113 1.57 16.19 2.50
CA PRO A 113 1.30 15.24 3.57
C PRO A 113 1.43 13.80 3.08
N ILE A 114 1.23 13.57 1.78
CA ILE A 114 1.37 12.27 1.12
C ILE A 114 2.78 12.13 0.52
N LYS A 115 3.57 11.22 1.06
CA LYS A 115 4.80 10.74 0.42
C LYS A 115 4.56 9.36 -0.16
N LEU A 116 4.99 9.15 -1.40
CA LEU A 116 4.97 7.84 -2.04
C LEU A 116 6.33 7.17 -1.85
N LYS A 117 6.36 5.85 -1.76
CA LYS A 117 7.61 5.06 -1.68
C LYS A 117 8.56 5.55 -0.57
N GLU A 118 8.01 5.93 0.59
CA GLU A 118 8.82 6.37 1.73
C GLU A 118 9.63 5.20 2.27
N LYS A 119 10.91 5.45 2.56
CA LYS A 119 11.86 4.45 3.03
C LYS A 119 12.08 4.57 4.52
N PHE A 120 11.94 3.46 5.24
CA PHE A 120 12.25 3.34 6.65
C PHE A 120 13.53 2.53 6.82
N GLN A 121 14.55 3.16 7.39
CA GLN A 121 15.83 2.56 7.73
C GLN A 121 16.21 2.98 9.14
N PHE A 122 16.33 2.02 10.05
CA PHE A 122 16.76 2.25 11.43
C PHE A 122 18.23 1.83 11.65
N ASP A 123 18.75 0.92 10.83
CA ASP A 123 20.18 0.61 10.88
C ASP A 123 20.94 1.28 9.73
N GLU A 124 21.41 2.51 9.97
CA GLU A 124 22.23 3.26 9.01
C GLU A 124 23.48 2.49 8.57
N ARG A 125 24.05 1.68 9.49
CA ARG A 125 25.26 0.89 9.23
C ARG A 125 24.96 -0.45 8.57
N LYS A 126 23.68 -0.81 8.37
CA LYS A 126 23.23 -2.03 7.67
C LYS A 126 23.79 -3.33 8.26
N ARG A 127 24.12 -3.34 9.56
CA ARG A 127 24.75 -4.48 10.26
C ARG A 127 23.74 -5.54 10.70
N ILE A 128 22.58 -5.09 11.12
CA ILE A 128 21.44 -5.81 11.70
C ILE A 128 20.23 -5.67 10.76
N TYR A 129 20.09 -4.54 10.06
CA TYR A 129 19.01 -4.30 9.10
C TYR A 129 19.54 -3.80 7.75
N PRO A 130 19.91 -4.70 6.82
CA PRO A 130 20.66 -4.31 5.62
C PRO A 130 19.84 -3.62 4.54
N HIS A 131 18.52 -3.80 4.55
CA HIS A 131 17.63 -3.34 3.49
C HIS A 131 16.53 -2.44 4.05
N PRO A 132 16.41 -1.17 3.60
CA PRO A 132 15.31 -0.32 4.01
C PRO A 132 13.97 -0.93 3.57
N VAL A 133 12.94 -0.78 4.40
CA VAL A 133 11.57 -1.09 3.98
C VAL A 133 11.01 0.11 3.25
N THR A 134 10.42 -0.13 2.08
CA THR A 134 9.73 0.90 1.31
C THR A 134 8.24 0.67 1.42
N VAL A 135 7.53 1.63 2.01
CA VAL A 135 6.07 1.60 2.10
C VAL A 135 5.47 2.31 0.89
N ASP A 136 4.30 1.90 0.42
CA ASP A 136 3.72 2.51 -0.78
C ASP A 136 3.32 3.96 -0.55
N VAL A 137 2.67 4.26 0.58
CA VAL A 137 2.23 5.61 0.93
C VAL A 137 2.46 5.87 2.41
N PHE A 138 2.97 7.06 2.69
CA PHE A 138 3.07 7.61 4.03
C PHE A 138 2.28 8.92 4.10
N ILE A 139 1.42 9.06 5.09
CA ILE A 139 0.63 10.28 5.33
C ILE A 139 0.86 10.77 6.77
N HIS A 140 1.36 12.00 6.91
CA HIS A 140 1.47 12.67 8.20
C HIS A 140 0.31 13.68 8.38
N ALA A 141 -0.61 13.39 9.28
CA ALA A 141 -1.78 14.25 9.55
C ALA A 141 -2.18 14.23 11.04
N GLY A 142 -1.25 14.64 11.93
CA GLY A 142 -1.41 14.53 13.39
C GLY A 142 -1.30 13.09 13.92
N PHE A 143 -1.20 12.13 13.02
CA PHE A 143 -0.89 10.73 13.22
C PHE A 143 -0.23 10.20 11.95
N ASP A 144 0.65 9.21 12.07
CA ASP A 144 1.33 8.62 10.92
C ASP A 144 0.50 7.46 10.36
N PHE A 145 0.12 7.57 9.09
CA PHE A 145 -0.61 6.54 8.35
C PHE A 145 0.29 5.95 7.29
N ILE A 146 0.44 4.63 7.32
CA ILE A 146 1.26 3.87 6.38
C ILE A 146 0.29 3.01 5.60
N ILE A 147 0.32 3.08 4.27
CA ILE A 147 -0.58 2.33 3.41
C ILE A 147 0.24 1.38 2.57
N GLU A 148 -0.12 0.11 2.62
CA GLU A 148 0.34 -0.93 1.70
C GLU A 148 -0.79 -1.22 0.71
N THR A 149 -0.52 -1.09 -0.58
CA THR A 149 -1.53 -1.22 -1.63
C THR A 149 -1.39 -2.58 -2.30
N GLN A 150 -2.50 -3.29 -2.50
CA GLN A 150 -2.53 -4.59 -3.17
C GLN A 150 -3.66 -4.67 -4.18
N PHE A 151 -3.32 -4.87 -5.46
CA PHE A 151 -4.29 -4.98 -6.54
C PHE A 151 -4.52 -6.42 -6.99
N ALA A 152 -3.82 -6.86 -8.02
CA ALA A 152 -3.96 -8.20 -8.58
C ALA A 152 -2.92 -9.20 -8.05
N ALA A 153 -1.84 -8.69 -7.43
CA ALA A 153 -0.73 -9.51 -6.95
C ALA A 153 -1.15 -10.63 -5.99
N PRO A 154 -2.05 -10.41 -5.00
CA PRO A 154 -2.53 -11.47 -4.11
C PRO A 154 -3.13 -12.69 -4.82
N TYR A 155 -3.65 -12.50 -6.04
CA TYR A 155 -4.37 -13.52 -6.80
C TYR A 155 -3.52 -14.19 -7.88
N LYS A 156 -2.27 -13.73 -8.10
CA LYS A 156 -1.36 -14.30 -9.11
C LYS A 156 -0.63 -15.54 -8.59
N SER A 157 -0.16 -15.49 -7.35
CA SER A 157 0.69 -16.52 -6.77
C SER A 157 0.82 -16.31 -5.27
N PRO A 158 1.07 -17.38 -4.48
CA PRO A 158 1.33 -17.24 -3.06
C PRO A 158 2.59 -16.41 -2.78
N HIS A 159 2.58 -15.76 -1.61
CA HIS A 159 3.68 -14.91 -1.16
C HIS A 159 4.84 -15.71 -0.55
N SER A 160 6.05 -15.15 -0.64
CA SER A 160 7.26 -15.76 -0.08
C SER A 160 7.22 -15.84 1.44
N ASN A 161 7.84 -16.87 2.01
CA ASN A 161 8.02 -17.01 3.45
C ASN A 161 8.85 -15.84 4.05
N LEU A 162 8.65 -15.58 5.34
CA LEU A 162 9.50 -14.66 6.08
C LEU A 162 10.92 -15.25 6.23
N ALA A 163 11.93 -14.46 5.87
CA ALA A 163 13.31 -14.91 5.94
C ALA A 163 13.72 -15.23 7.39
N LYS A 164 14.34 -16.39 7.60
CA LYS A 164 14.70 -16.92 8.93
C LYS A 164 15.53 -15.96 9.78
N TRP A 165 16.37 -15.15 9.15
CA TRP A 165 17.22 -14.19 9.87
C TRP A 165 16.42 -13.16 10.68
N TYR A 166 15.15 -12.86 10.33
CA TYR A 166 14.29 -12.03 11.16
C TYR A 166 14.00 -12.69 12.52
N ILE A 167 13.81 -14.01 12.54
CA ILE A 167 13.56 -14.80 13.76
C ILE A 167 14.78 -14.79 14.66
N ASP A 168 15.96 -14.85 14.06
CA ASP A 168 17.25 -14.89 14.76
C ASP A 168 17.67 -13.53 15.35
N GLN A 169 16.83 -12.49 15.24
CA GLN A 169 17.06 -11.16 15.80
C GLN A 169 16.08 -10.85 16.95
N PRO A 170 16.37 -11.26 18.21
CA PRO A 170 15.49 -11.04 19.36
C PRO A 170 15.08 -9.58 19.57
N SER A 171 15.96 -8.64 19.20
CA SER A 171 15.69 -7.21 19.36
C SER A 171 14.50 -6.71 18.55
N PHE A 172 14.14 -7.36 17.44
CA PHE A 172 13.02 -6.97 16.58
C PHE A 172 11.65 -7.25 17.21
N TRP A 173 11.60 -8.22 18.12
CA TRP A 173 10.35 -8.77 18.66
C TRP A 173 9.96 -8.16 20.01
N LYS A 174 10.67 -7.13 20.45
CA LYS A 174 10.34 -6.38 21.67
C LYS A 174 8.91 -5.82 21.53
N GLU A 175 8.05 -6.14 22.50
CA GLU A 175 6.62 -5.79 22.52
C GLU A 175 5.80 -6.38 21.35
N LEU A 176 6.32 -7.38 20.63
CA LEU A 176 5.64 -8.07 19.53
C LEU A 176 5.57 -9.62 19.70
N PRO A 177 5.18 -10.15 20.88
CA PRO A 177 5.21 -11.60 21.10
C PRO A 177 4.28 -12.40 20.17
N HIS A 178 3.10 -11.89 19.82
CA HIS A 178 2.14 -12.65 19.00
C HIS A 178 2.53 -12.66 17.52
N LEU A 179 3.02 -11.52 17.01
CA LEU A 179 3.61 -11.44 15.68
C LEU A 179 4.89 -12.26 15.59
N PHE A 180 5.65 -12.41 16.67
CA PHE A 180 6.81 -13.32 16.70
C PHE A 180 6.42 -14.80 16.60
N GLU A 181 5.36 -15.22 17.29
CA GLU A 181 4.82 -16.59 17.14
C GLU A 181 4.37 -16.83 15.69
N LEU A 182 3.63 -15.88 15.11
CA LEU A 182 3.22 -15.96 13.70
C LEU A 182 4.43 -15.99 12.75
N ALA A 183 5.43 -15.15 12.98
CA ALA A 183 6.65 -15.08 12.19
C ALA A 183 7.40 -16.42 12.15
N LYS A 184 7.49 -17.12 13.29
CA LYS A 184 8.12 -18.45 13.37
C LYS A 184 7.38 -19.48 12.51
N GLU A 185 6.04 -19.44 12.52
CA GLU A 185 5.20 -20.31 11.68
C GLU A 185 5.47 -20.06 10.19
N ILE A 186 5.28 -18.80 9.74
CA ILE A 186 5.36 -18.46 8.31
C ILE A 186 6.79 -18.47 7.74
N SER A 187 7.81 -18.45 8.59
CA SER A 187 9.20 -18.59 8.15
C SER A 187 9.49 -20.00 7.62
N SER A 188 8.84 -21.01 8.22
CA SER A 188 8.97 -22.40 7.79
C SER A 188 8.09 -22.73 6.58
N SER A 189 6.84 -22.23 6.58
CA SER A 189 5.87 -22.43 5.52
C SER A 189 4.75 -21.39 5.65
N ASN A 190 4.51 -20.59 4.61
CA ASN A 190 3.41 -19.63 4.60
C ASN A 190 2.08 -20.21 4.08
N GLN A 191 1.78 -21.49 4.39
CA GLN A 191 0.55 -22.14 3.91
C GLN A 191 -0.74 -21.58 4.52
N ARG A 192 -0.65 -20.93 5.68
CA ARG A 192 -1.80 -20.32 6.38
C ARG A 192 -2.30 -19.04 5.70
N PHE A 193 -1.41 -18.31 5.03
CA PHE A 193 -1.73 -17.05 4.35
C PHE A 193 -1.32 -17.14 2.88
N TYR A 194 -2.27 -17.54 2.06
CA TYR A 194 -2.04 -17.71 0.63
C TYR A 194 -2.08 -16.37 -0.12
N TYR A 195 -3.06 -15.52 0.19
CA TYR A 195 -3.31 -14.26 -0.53
C TYR A 195 -2.69 -13.04 0.18
N LEU A 196 -2.60 -13.07 1.51
CA LEU A 196 -2.04 -11.96 2.29
C LEU A 196 -0.52 -12.08 2.42
N ASP A 197 0.20 -11.03 2.04
CA ASP A 197 1.66 -10.94 2.25
C ASP A 197 2.01 -10.61 3.71
N VAL A 198 1.80 -11.58 4.60
CA VAL A 198 2.08 -11.43 6.04
C VAL A 198 3.56 -11.17 6.29
N ALA A 199 4.44 -11.79 5.50
CA ALA A 199 5.88 -11.57 5.62
C ALA A 199 6.18 -10.08 5.43
N ARG A 200 5.67 -9.46 4.36
CA ARG A 200 5.84 -8.03 4.12
C ARG A 200 5.28 -7.18 5.26
N LEU A 201 4.03 -7.41 5.68
CA LEU A 201 3.40 -6.63 6.76
C LEU A 201 4.20 -6.70 8.08
N ILE A 202 4.74 -7.87 8.43
CA ILE A 202 5.59 -8.02 9.61
C ILE A 202 6.89 -7.21 9.46
N THR A 203 7.55 -7.29 8.30
CA THR A 203 8.79 -6.52 8.07
C THR A 203 8.56 -5.01 8.13
N GLU A 204 7.43 -4.52 7.62
CA GLU A 204 7.02 -3.12 7.73
C GLU A 204 6.80 -2.71 9.20
N ILE A 205 6.07 -3.51 9.98
CA ILE A 205 5.84 -3.25 11.41
C ILE A 205 7.16 -3.16 12.18
N ILE A 206 8.09 -4.09 11.94
CA ILE A 206 9.40 -4.10 12.59
C ILE A 206 10.18 -2.84 12.24
N ALA A 207 10.27 -2.50 10.94
CA ALA A 207 11.02 -1.33 10.48
C ALA A 207 10.44 -0.02 11.05
N LEU A 208 9.11 0.12 11.07
CA LEU A 208 8.42 1.29 11.61
C LEU A 208 8.63 1.42 13.12
N LYS A 209 8.41 0.34 13.89
CA LYS A 209 8.64 0.36 15.35
C LYS A 209 10.08 0.74 15.67
N LYS A 210 11.05 0.17 14.96
CA LYS A 210 12.47 0.45 15.22
C LYS A 210 12.85 1.88 14.88
N THR A 211 12.38 2.39 13.74
CA THR A 211 12.61 3.77 13.35
C THR A 211 12.07 4.74 14.41
N TYR A 212 10.87 4.47 14.95
CA TYR A 212 10.28 5.33 15.98
C TYR A 212 10.94 5.16 17.35
N GLU A 213 11.34 3.95 17.72
CA GLU A 213 12.13 3.71 18.93
C GLU A 213 13.45 4.50 18.90
N GLU A 214 14.10 4.62 17.74
CA GLU A 214 15.32 5.40 17.59
C GLU A 214 15.06 6.89 17.64
N SER A 215 14.02 7.39 16.95
CA SER A 215 13.66 8.82 17.04
C SER A 215 13.31 9.23 18.46
N ASP A 216 12.55 8.38 19.17
CA ASP A 216 12.10 8.65 20.54
C ASP A 216 13.29 8.73 21.51
N ARG A 217 14.35 7.93 21.32
CA ARG A 217 15.58 7.98 22.17
C ARG A 217 16.28 9.33 22.14
N TYR A 218 16.22 10.04 21.03
CA TYR A 218 16.84 11.35 20.87
C TYR A 218 15.89 12.50 21.20
N SER A 219 14.60 12.19 21.44
CA SER A 219 13.59 13.17 21.84
C SER A 219 13.44 13.19 23.37
N ASN A 220 13.22 14.38 23.95
CA ASN A 220 12.79 14.51 25.33
C ASN A 220 11.26 14.32 25.49
N GLU A 221 10.59 13.78 24.48
CA GLU A 221 9.14 13.63 24.48
C GLU A 221 8.70 12.43 25.31
N THR A 222 7.72 12.63 26.17
CA THR A 222 7.13 11.55 26.99
C THR A 222 6.17 10.68 26.18
N ILE A 223 5.74 11.14 24.99
CA ILE A 223 4.76 10.47 24.15
C ILE A 223 5.50 9.75 23.03
N ARG A 224 5.47 8.41 23.05
CA ARG A 224 6.01 7.60 21.96
C ARG A 224 5.24 7.82 20.67
N ARG A 225 5.94 8.03 19.56
CA ARG A 225 5.34 8.13 18.23
C ARG A 225 4.61 6.83 17.89
N ARG A 226 3.43 6.93 17.28
CA ARG A 226 2.60 5.77 16.90
C ARG A 226 2.21 5.88 15.43
N PHE A 227 1.98 4.73 14.82
CA PHE A 227 1.53 4.62 13.43
C PHE A 227 0.25 3.78 13.30
N CYS A 228 -0.42 3.91 12.16
CA CYS A 228 -1.51 3.04 11.72
C CYS A 228 -1.11 2.46 10.37
N LEU A 229 -1.02 1.14 10.31
CA LEU A 229 -0.78 0.41 9.07
C LEU A 229 -2.12 0.08 8.43
N ILE A 230 -2.29 0.47 7.18
CA ILE A 230 -3.52 0.31 6.41
C ILE A 230 -3.23 -0.61 5.23
N TYR A 231 -3.92 -1.74 5.20
CA TYR A 231 -3.92 -2.63 4.06
C TYR A 231 -5.04 -2.25 3.09
N LEU A 232 -4.67 -1.67 1.96
CA LEU A 232 -5.59 -1.24 0.90
C LEU A 232 -5.61 -2.30 -0.20
N TRP A 233 -6.71 -3.06 -0.29
CA TRP A 233 -6.74 -4.28 -1.10
C TRP A 233 -7.88 -4.29 -2.12
N TYR A 234 -7.72 -5.02 -3.21
CA TYR A 234 -8.77 -5.15 -4.22
C TYR A 234 -9.71 -6.29 -3.88
N ASP A 235 -10.97 -5.97 -3.64
CA ASP A 235 -12.00 -6.96 -3.31
C ASP A 235 -12.49 -7.68 -4.56
N VAL A 236 -12.56 -9.01 -4.51
CA VAL A 236 -12.94 -9.87 -5.63
C VAL A 236 -14.10 -10.76 -5.22
N LEU A 237 -14.96 -11.07 -6.18
CA LEU A 237 -16.09 -11.95 -5.93
C LEU A 237 -15.62 -13.41 -5.90
N GLY A 238 -16.30 -14.23 -5.08
CA GLY A 238 -16.05 -15.68 -5.01
C GLY A 238 -15.19 -16.10 -3.83
N GLU A 239 -14.76 -17.37 -3.87
CA GLU A 239 -14.08 -18.03 -2.76
C GLU A 239 -12.72 -17.41 -2.43
N ASP A 240 -11.94 -17.03 -3.45
CA ASP A 240 -10.62 -16.40 -3.29
C ASP A 240 -10.71 -15.06 -2.54
N GLY A 241 -11.75 -14.26 -2.83
CA GLY A 241 -12.00 -13.00 -2.12
C GLY A 241 -12.39 -13.21 -0.66
N ILE A 242 -13.21 -14.23 -0.39
CA ILE A 242 -13.58 -14.61 0.99
C ILE A 242 -12.34 -15.07 1.76
N LYS A 243 -11.49 -15.91 1.16
CA LYS A 243 -10.24 -16.38 1.79
C LYS A 243 -9.28 -15.24 2.07
N HIS A 244 -9.01 -14.37 1.09
CA HIS A 244 -8.14 -13.21 1.29
C HIS A 244 -8.68 -12.30 2.41
N LYS A 245 -9.99 -12.05 2.44
CA LYS A 245 -10.62 -11.28 3.53
C LYS A 245 -10.45 -11.95 4.90
N ASN A 246 -10.64 -13.27 4.99
CA ASN A 246 -10.46 -14.01 6.24
C ASN A 246 -9.01 -13.93 6.74
N GLU A 247 -8.04 -14.08 5.84
CA GLU A 247 -6.61 -13.92 6.13
C GLU A 247 -6.29 -12.51 6.69
N ILE A 248 -6.84 -11.46 6.09
CA ILE A 248 -6.70 -10.07 6.57
C ILE A 248 -7.30 -9.92 7.98
N GLU A 249 -8.50 -10.44 8.21
CA GLU A 249 -9.17 -10.36 9.52
C GLU A 249 -8.44 -11.16 10.60
N GLU A 250 -7.84 -12.28 10.23
CA GLU A 250 -7.01 -13.09 11.10
C GLU A 250 -5.71 -12.38 11.48
N PHE A 251 -4.99 -11.84 10.49
CA PHE A 251 -3.78 -11.04 10.75
C PHE A 251 -4.10 -9.83 11.64
N ALA A 252 -5.21 -9.13 11.38
CA ALA A 252 -5.65 -8.00 12.20
C ALA A 252 -5.81 -8.37 13.68
N LYS A 253 -6.43 -9.52 13.98
CA LYS A 253 -6.60 -10.03 15.36
C LYS A 253 -5.26 -10.37 16.01
N ILE A 254 -4.27 -10.83 15.25
CA ILE A 254 -2.93 -11.11 15.78
C ILE A 254 -2.19 -9.81 16.08
N ALA A 255 -2.20 -8.87 15.13
CA ALA A 255 -1.55 -7.57 15.27
C ALA A 255 -2.13 -6.75 16.43
N GLU A 256 -3.45 -6.82 16.66
CA GLU A 256 -4.13 -6.15 17.78
C GLU A 256 -3.62 -6.62 19.14
N LYS A 257 -3.29 -7.91 19.30
CA LYS A 257 -2.74 -8.45 20.56
C LYS A 257 -1.36 -7.87 20.93
N ASP A 258 -0.63 -7.36 19.93
CA ASP A 258 0.63 -6.64 20.11
C ASP A 258 0.45 -5.12 20.05
N PHE A 259 -0.79 -4.63 20.19
CA PHE A 259 -1.17 -3.22 20.15
C PHE A 259 -0.79 -2.48 18.85
N ILE A 260 -0.70 -3.20 17.74
CA ILE A 260 -0.50 -2.60 16.42
C ILE A 260 -1.84 -2.12 15.87
N ASN A 261 -1.92 -0.83 15.54
CA ASN A 261 -3.10 -0.24 14.90
C ASN A 261 -3.13 -0.61 13.42
N PHE A 262 -3.58 -1.82 13.13
CA PHE A 262 -3.78 -2.32 11.78
C PHE A 262 -5.23 -2.08 11.32
N ARG A 263 -5.39 -1.50 10.13
CA ARG A 263 -6.69 -1.27 9.49
C ARG A 263 -6.67 -1.86 8.09
N GLN A 264 -7.86 -2.13 7.57
CA GLN A 264 -8.03 -2.55 6.18
C GLN A 264 -9.21 -1.81 5.55
N ILE A 265 -9.10 -1.56 4.25
CA ILE A 265 -10.18 -1.04 3.43
C ILE A 265 -10.01 -1.58 2.02
N SER A 266 -11.12 -1.93 1.35
CA SER A 266 -11.03 -2.30 -0.06
C SER A 266 -10.95 -1.07 -0.95
N ILE A 267 -10.22 -1.19 -2.06
CA ILE A 267 -10.12 -0.18 -3.11
C ILE A 267 -11.52 0.25 -3.58
N GLN A 268 -12.44 -0.70 -3.74
CA GLN A 268 -13.82 -0.42 -4.14
C GLN A 268 -14.56 0.45 -3.13
N LYS A 269 -14.37 0.20 -1.83
CA LYS A 269 -14.95 1.03 -0.76
C LYS A 269 -14.36 2.44 -0.75
N LEU A 270 -13.06 2.56 -0.97
CA LEU A 270 -12.40 3.86 -1.11
C LEU A 270 -12.96 4.65 -2.30
N ILE A 271 -12.98 4.05 -3.50
CA ILE A 271 -13.49 4.69 -4.73
C ILE A 271 -14.96 5.08 -4.56
N THR A 272 -15.80 4.19 -4.05
CA THR A 272 -17.22 4.47 -3.82
C THR A 272 -17.42 5.64 -2.86
N LYS A 273 -16.61 5.72 -1.79
CA LYS A 273 -16.67 6.82 -0.82
C LYS A 273 -16.21 8.15 -1.43
N LEU A 274 -15.16 8.12 -2.26
CA LEU A 274 -14.70 9.29 -3.03
C LEU A 274 -15.78 9.78 -3.99
N ALA A 275 -16.35 8.88 -4.79
CA ALA A 275 -17.40 9.20 -5.76
C ALA A 275 -18.72 9.63 -5.11
N LYS A 276 -19.05 9.14 -3.91
CA LYS A 276 -20.28 9.54 -3.24
C LYS A 276 -20.18 10.91 -2.60
N ASP A 277 -19.08 11.17 -1.88
CA ASP A 277 -19.00 12.31 -0.98
C ASP A 277 -18.11 13.44 -1.51
N PHE A 278 -17.26 13.17 -2.50
CA PHE A 278 -16.24 14.09 -3.00
C PHE A 278 -16.19 14.20 -4.53
N TYR A 279 -17.27 13.82 -5.22
CA TYR A 279 -17.36 13.88 -6.69
C TYR A 279 -17.23 15.30 -7.25
N LYS A 280 -17.95 16.25 -6.65
CA LYS A 280 -18.01 17.63 -7.13
C LYS A 280 -16.63 18.29 -7.03
N GLY A 281 -16.08 18.74 -8.16
CA GLY A 281 -14.73 19.28 -8.29
C GLY A 281 -13.63 18.23 -8.51
N ASN A 282 -13.97 16.94 -8.53
CA ASN A 282 -13.05 15.82 -8.81
C ASN A 282 -13.65 14.84 -9.84
N GLU A 283 -14.57 15.30 -10.70
CA GLU A 283 -15.41 14.47 -11.56
C GLU A 283 -14.57 13.56 -12.46
N ALA A 284 -13.67 14.13 -13.26
CA ALA A 284 -12.81 13.36 -14.17
C ALA A 284 -11.92 12.33 -13.45
N TYR A 285 -11.52 12.63 -12.21
CA TYR A 285 -10.73 11.73 -11.38
C TYR A 285 -11.57 10.56 -10.86
N CYS A 286 -12.76 10.85 -10.31
CA CYS A 286 -13.69 9.85 -9.86
C CYS A 286 -14.16 8.96 -11.01
N ASP A 287 -14.53 9.55 -12.14
CA ASP A 287 -14.96 8.83 -13.35
C ASP A 287 -13.85 7.87 -13.82
N TYR A 288 -12.61 8.33 -13.86
CA TYR A 288 -11.47 7.48 -14.20
C TYR A 288 -11.34 6.28 -13.25
N LEU A 289 -11.40 6.50 -11.93
CA LEU A 289 -11.27 5.42 -10.95
C LEU A 289 -12.43 4.42 -11.05
N ILE A 290 -13.65 4.91 -11.26
CA ILE A 290 -14.85 4.08 -11.45
C ILE A 290 -14.70 3.22 -12.69
N GLU A 291 -14.48 3.84 -13.85
CA GLU A 291 -14.36 3.15 -15.14
C GLU A 291 -13.24 2.10 -15.14
N ARG A 292 -12.18 2.38 -14.39
CA ARG A 292 -10.99 1.54 -14.38
C ARG A 292 -11.03 0.41 -13.37
N TYR A 293 -11.54 0.64 -12.17
CA TYR A 293 -11.33 -0.27 -11.04
C TYR A 293 -12.61 -0.85 -10.43
N LEU A 294 -13.80 -0.36 -10.78
CA LEU A 294 -15.07 -0.97 -10.36
C LEU A 294 -15.61 -1.91 -11.45
#